data_AF-A0A7L4ZIB7-F1
#
_entry.id   AF-A0A7L4ZIB7-F1
#
_cell.length_a   1.000
_cell.length_b   1.000
_cell.length_c   1.000
_cell.angle_alpha   90.00
_cell.angle_beta   90.00
_cell.angle_gamma   90.00
#
_symmetry.space_group_name_H-M   'P 1'
#
loop_
_entity.id
_entity.type
_entity.pdbx_description
1 polymer ?
#
loop_
_entity_poly.entity_id
_entity_poly.type
_entity_poly.pdbx_seq_one_letter_code
_entity_poly.pdbx_strand_id
1 'polypeptide(L)'
;MESTIKQEVIQTLTNTTKNDRINMNNKLKEDLGLDSIRTISVITKLTKKLDVNILDLSDQDLVNLNTVADLIRLFESISNKKI
;
A
#
# COMPACT_ATOMS: atom_id res chain seq x y z
N MET A 1 -16.37 7.35 8.49
CA MET A 1 -15.91 5.96 8.31
C MET A 1 -14.54 6.05 7.68
N GLU A 2 -13.49 5.67 8.38
CA GLU A 2 -12.18 5.52 7.73
C GLU A 2 -12.30 4.41 6.68
N SER A 3 -11.78 4.66 5.48
CA SER A 3 -11.79 3.73 4.35
C SER A 3 -11.24 2.36 4.75
N THR A 4 -11.96 1.27 4.45
CA THR A 4 -11.53 -0.12 4.70
C THR A 4 -10.14 -0.39 4.10
N ILE A 5 -9.82 0.26 2.98
CA ILE A 5 -8.52 0.17 2.30
C ILE A 5 -7.42 0.73 3.19
N LYS A 6 -7.63 1.90 3.80
CA LYS A 6 -6.65 2.50 4.71
C LYS A 6 -6.31 1.55 5.86
N GLN A 7 -7.32 0.93 6.48
CA GLN A 7 -7.10 -0.01 7.58
C GLN A 7 -6.29 -1.23 7.12
N GLU A 8 -6.64 -1.81 5.98
CA GLU A 8 -5.97 -2.99 5.45
C GLU A 8 -4.51 -2.72 5.05
N VAL A 9 -4.26 -1.54 4.47
CA VAL A 9 -2.90 -1.07 4.14
C VAL A 9 -2.06 -0.93 5.41
N ILE A 10 -2.56 -0.20 6.42
CA ILE A 10 -1.85 -0.01 7.68
C ILE A 10 -1.58 -1.36 8.36
N GLN A 11 -2.58 -2.25 8.43
CA GLN A 11 -2.43 -3.55 9.07
C GLN A 11 -1.41 -4.43 8.34
N THR A 12 -1.43 -4.45 7.01
CA THR A 12 -0.47 -5.23 6.22
C THR A 12 0.95 -4.69 6.33
N LEU A 13 1.11 -3.36 6.37
CA LEU A 13 2.39 -2.72 6.63
C LEU A 13 2.89 -3.05 8.04
N THR A 14 2.09 -2.88 9.09
CA THR A 14 2.45 -3.24 10.48
C THR A 14 2.90 -4.68 10.60
N ASN A 15 2.19 -5.61 9.96
CA ASN A 15 2.59 -7.02 9.95
C ASN A 15 3.91 -7.29 9.21
N THR A 16 4.24 -6.48 8.20
CA THR A 16 5.44 -6.67 7.39
C THR A 16 6.67 -5.99 8.00
N THR A 17 6.50 -4.81 8.58
CA THR A 17 7.57 -3.99 9.18
C THR A 17 7.74 -4.27 10.67
N LYS A 18 6.77 -4.96 11.30
CA LYS A 18 6.64 -5.13 12.75
C LYS A 18 6.65 -3.79 13.49
N ASN A 19 6.05 -2.77 12.87
CA ASN A 19 5.92 -1.44 13.43
C ASN A 19 4.46 -1.13 13.75
N ASP A 20 4.17 -0.94 15.04
CA ASP A 20 2.82 -0.70 15.56
C ASP A 20 2.37 0.76 15.40
N ARG A 21 3.24 1.65 14.91
CA ARG A 21 2.98 3.08 14.76
C ARG A 21 3.31 3.54 13.34
N ILE A 22 2.37 3.28 12.43
CA ILE A 22 2.46 3.71 11.03
C ILE A 22 1.59 4.95 10.81
N ASN A 23 2.22 6.00 10.27
CA ASN A 23 1.57 7.23 9.83
C ASN A 23 1.54 7.29 8.30
N MET A 24 0.54 7.99 7.74
CA MET A 24 0.43 8.26 6.30
C MET A 24 1.67 8.96 5.74
N ASN A 25 2.30 9.84 6.52
CA ASN A 25 3.48 10.59 6.09
C ASN A 25 4.76 9.74 6.15
N ASN A 26 4.71 8.51 6.67
CA ASN A 26 5.90 7.68 6.71
C ASN A 26 6.35 7.30 5.31
N LYS A 27 7.65 7.47 5.06
CA LYS A 27 8.30 7.00 3.85
C LYS A 27 8.48 5.49 3.91
N LEU A 28 8.04 4.79 2.86
CA LEU A 28 8.10 3.33 2.78
C LEU A 28 9.55 2.84 2.95
N LYS A 29 10.50 3.49 2.27
CA LYS A 29 11.92 3.08 2.32
C LYS A 29 12.66 3.62 3.54
N GLU A 30 12.58 4.92 3.79
CA GLU A 30 13.39 5.59 4.83
C GLU A 30 12.86 5.32 6.25
N ASP A 31 11.54 5.37 6.47
CA ASP A 31 10.96 5.21 7.82
C ASP A 31 10.57 3.78 8.13
N LEU A 32 10.08 3.03 7.12
CA LEU A 32 9.57 1.67 7.30
C LEU A 32 10.55 0.58 6.87
N GLY A 33 11.67 0.93 6.23
CA GLY A 33 12.66 -0.04 5.76
C GLY A 33 12.12 -1.00 4.70
N LEU A 34 11.13 -0.57 3.91
CA LEU A 34 10.59 -1.31 2.78
C LEU A 34 11.41 -0.97 1.53
N ASP A 35 12.35 -1.85 1.21
CA ASP A 35 13.03 -1.86 -0.09
C ASP A 35 12.07 -2.23 -1.23
N SER A 36 12.52 -2.10 -2.48
CA SER A 36 11.70 -2.38 -3.66
C SER A 36 11.10 -3.79 -3.67
N ILE A 37 11.79 -4.80 -3.13
CA ILE A 37 11.32 -6.19 -3.09
C ILE A 37 10.21 -6.33 -2.03
N ARG A 38 10.41 -5.73 -0.85
CA ARG A 38 9.41 -5.72 0.22
C ARG A 38 8.17 -4.94 -0.16
N THR A 39 8.32 -3.82 -0.84
CA THR A 39 7.19 -3.04 -1.38
C THR A 39 6.35 -3.88 -2.34
N ILE A 40 6.97 -4.60 -3.28
CA ILE A 40 6.27 -5.53 -4.16
C ILE A 40 5.58 -6.65 -3.37
N SER A 41 6.21 -7.18 -2.32
CA SER A 41 5.58 -8.18 -1.43
C SER A 41 4.34 -7.63 -0.72
N VAL A 42 4.40 -6.40 -0.20
CA VAL A 42 3.26 -5.72 0.44
C VAL A 42 2.14 -5.51 -0.57
N ILE A 43 2.44 -4.98 -1.76
CA ILE A 43 1.47 -4.77 -2.83
C ILE A 43 0.81 -6.10 -3.20
N THR A 44 1.59 -7.17 -3.38
CA THR A 44 1.05 -8.52 -3.71
C THR A 44 0.14 -9.07 -2.61
N LYS A 45 0.41 -8.78 -1.34
CA LYS A 45 -0.49 -9.15 -0.24
C LYS A 45 -1.77 -8.33 -0.27
N LEU A 46 -1.65 -7.02 -0.52
CA LEU A 46 -2.79 -6.11 -0.56
C LEU A 46 -3.72 -6.40 -1.74
N THR A 47 -3.19 -6.67 -2.92
CA THR A 47 -4.00 -7.06 -4.09
C THR A 47 -4.82 -8.31 -3.82
N LYS A 48 -4.22 -9.32 -3.17
CA LYS A 48 -4.95 -10.53 -2.76
C LYS A 48 -6.03 -10.26 -1.71
N LYS A 49 -5.77 -9.39 -0.74
CA LYS A 49 -6.74 -9.09 0.34
C LYS A 49 -7.89 -8.19 -0.11
N LEU A 50 -7.60 -7.25 -1.00
CA LEU A 50 -8.55 -6.28 -1.52
C LEU A 50 -9.25 -6.77 -2.80
N ASP A 51 -8.95 -7.98 -3.25
CA ASP A 51 -9.43 -8.55 -4.53
C ASP A 51 -9.21 -7.59 -5.72
N VAL A 52 -8.00 -7.04 -5.79
CA VAL A 52 -7.56 -6.12 -6.84
C VAL A 52 -6.59 -6.87 -7.76
N ASN A 53 -6.67 -6.64 -9.06
CA ASN A 53 -5.71 -7.21 -9.99
C ASN A 53 -4.43 -6.38 -9.97
N ILE A 54 -3.27 -7.04 -9.82
CA ILE A 54 -1.96 -6.39 -9.93
C ILE A 54 -1.80 -5.70 -11.31
N LEU A 55 -2.49 -6.19 -12.34
CA LEU A 55 -2.49 -5.61 -13.68
C LEU A 55 -3.23 -4.27 -13.76
N ASP A 56 -4.04 -3.93 -12.75
CA ASP A 56 -4.70 -2.61 -12.66
C ASP A 56 -3.73 -1.52 -12.18
N LEU A 57 -2.51 -1.90 -11.78
CA LEU A 57 -1.42 -1.02 -11.39
C LEU A 57 -0.57 -0.66 -12.62
N SER A 58 -0.36 0.63 -12.85
CA SER A 58 0.60 1.06 -13.87
C SER A 58 2.04 1.11 -13.33
N ASP A 59 3.03 0.98 -14.20
CA ASP A 59 4.44 1.15 -13.83
C ASP A 59 4.71 2.52 -13.19
N GLN A 60 4.00 3.57 -13.65
CA GLN A 60 4.11 4.91 -13.09
C GLN A 60 3.58 4.95 -11.64
N ASP A 61 2.49 4.26 -11.36
CA ASP A 61 1.95 4.17 -10.00
C ASP A 61 2.97 3.52 -9.05
N LEU A 62 3.62 2.45 -9.49
CA LEU A 62 4.64 1.74 -8.71
C LEU A 62 5.88 2.59 -8.46
N VAL A 63 6.32 3.38 -9.45
CA VAL A 63 7.47 4.29 -9.34
C VAL A 63 7.19 5.44 -8.37
N ASN A 64 5.94 5.92 -8.31
CA ASN A 64 5.54 7.05 -7.47
C ASN A 64 5.27 6.67 -6.00
N LEU A 65 5.41 5.39 -5.62
CA LEU A 65 5.21 4.94 -4.23
C LEU A 65 6.37 5.36 -3.33
N ASN A 66 6.21 6.49 -2.64
CA ASN A 66 7.20 6.98 -1.68
C ASN A 66 6.70 6.88 -0.23
N THR A 67 5.42 7.15 0.01
CA THR A 67 4.83 7.21 1.36
C THR A 67 3.68 6.23 1.55
N VAL A 68 3.30 5.99 2.80
CA VAL A 68 2.10 5.20 3.14
C VAL A 68 0.84 5.84 2.56
N ALA A 69 0.77 7.18 2.52
CA ALA A 69 -0.33 7.90 1.87
C ALA A 69 -0.45 7.55 0.38
N ASP A 70 0.68 7.46 -0.32
CA ASP A 70 0.70 7.12 -1.75
C ASP A 70 0.17 5.70 -1.98
N LEU A 71 0.56 4.77 -1.12
CA LEU A 71 0.07 3.39 -1.17
C LEU A 71 -1.45 3.31 -0.93
N ILE A 72 -1.97 4.06 0.05
CA ILE A 72 -3.42 4.11 0.31
C ILE A 72 -4.16 4.68 -0.91
N ARG A 73 -3.70 5.83 -1.44
CA ARG A 73 -4.30 6.48 -2.60
C ARG A 73 -4.31 5.59 -3.83
N LEU A 74 -3.25 4.81 -4.03
CA LEU A 74 -3.15 3.85 -5.12
C LEU A 74 -4.30 2.84 -5.06
N PHE A 75 -4.47 2.17 -3.92
CA PHE A 75 -5.53 1.16 -3.76
C PHE A 75 -6.93 1.78 -3.74
N GLU A 76 -7.11 2.98 -3.20
CA GLU A 76 -8.38 3.71 -3.27
C GLU A 76 -8.75 4.08 -4.72
N SER A 77 -7.78 4.55 -5.51
CA SER A 77 -7.97 4.88 -6.93
C SER A 77 -8.42 3.66 -7.73
N ILE A 78 -7.80 2.50 -7.51
CA ILE A 78 -8.14 1.27 -8.25
C ILE A 78 -9.50 0.73 -7.80
N SER A 79 -9.77 0.72 -6.50
CA SER A 79 -11.07 0.30 -5.96
C SER A 79 -12.20 1.16 -6.52
N ASN A 80 -12.01 2.47 -6.63
CA ASN A 80 -13.01 3.39 -7.20
C ASN A 80 -13.20 3.22 -8.70
N LYS A 81 -12.18 2.78 -9.45
CA LYS A 81 -12.31 2.46 -10.88
C LYS A 81 -13.14 1.19 -11.17
N LYS A 82 -13.35 0.34 -10.15
CA LYS A 82 -14.08 -0.93 -10.27
C LYS A 82 -15.61 -0.77 -10.07
N ILE A 83 -16.09 0.44 -9.76
CA ILE A 83 -17.51 0.78 -9.52
C ILE A 83 -18.11 1.48 -10.73
#